data_AF-A0A965CJR5-F1
#
_entry.id   AF-A0A965CJR5-F1
#
_cell.length_a   1.000
_cell.length_b   1.000
_cell.length_c   1.000
_cell.angle_alpha   90.00
_cell.angle_beta   90.00
_cell.angle_gamma   90.00
#
_symmetry.space_group_name_H-M   'P 1'
#
loop_
_entity.id
_entity.type
_entity.pdbx_description
1 polymer ?
#
loop_
_entity_poly.entity_id
_entity_poly.type
_entity_poly.pdbx_seq_one_letter_code
_entity_poly.pdbx_strand_id
1 'polypeptide(L)' 'PTVDCYVRYMPVSGHREKRANVTYMENNRDISVRLAQVPGQSYFVPVDIQIATMIGNLRIEATKIEGFEKPSDTATAETP' A
#
# COMPACT_ATOMS: atom_id res chain seq x y z
N PRO A 1 0.29 8.07 12.38
CA PRO A 1 1.16 6.91 12.68
C PRO A 1 1.37 6.09 11.41
N THR A 2 2.53 5.45 11.28
CA THR A 2 2.83 4.54 10.16
C THR A 2 3.19 3.17 10.68
N VAL A 3 2.93 2.15 9.86
CA VAL A 3 3.36 0.78 10.09
C VAL A 3 4.09 0.29 8.84
N ASP A 4 5.22 -0.39 9.03
CA ASP A 4 5.94 -1.06 7.94
C ASP A 4 5.52 -2.54 7.92
N CYS A 5 4.97 -2.98 6.80
CA CYS A 5 4.49 -4.34 6.60
C CYS A 5 5.37 -5.07 5.57
N TYR A 6 5.83 -6.27 5.92
CA TYR A 6 6.48 -7.17 4.97
C TYR A 6 5.42 -8.04 4.29
N VAL A 7 5.47 -8.12 2.96
CA VAL A 7 4.49 -8.85 2.16
C VAL A 7 5.17 -9.91 1.30
N ARG A 8 4.38 -10.87 0.79
CA ARG A 8 4.86 -11.88 -0.15
C ARG A 8 4.09 -11.82 -1.45
N TYR A 9 4.80 -12.00 -2.55
CA TYR A 9 4.19 -12.18 -3.86
C TYR A 9 3.60 -13.58 -3.95
N MET A 10 2.32 -13.66 -4.31
CA MET A 10 1.62 -14.90 -4.60
C MET A 10 1.06 -14.79 -6.02
N PRO A 11 1.54 -15.58 -6.99
CA PRO A 11 1.01 -15.49 -8.34
C PRO A 11 -0.45 -15.94 -8.34
N VAL A 12 -1.29 -15.10 -8.92
CA VAL A 12 -2.70 -15.41 -9.17
C VAL A 12 -2.95 -15.36 -10.67
N SER A 13 -3.80 -16.28 -11.17
CA SER A 13 -4.38 -16.35 -12.53
C SER A 13 -3.47 -15.94 -13.71
N GLY A 14 -3.07 -16.90 -14.55
CA GLY A 14 -2.37 -16.65 -15.82
C GLY A 14 -0.86 -16.40 -15.69
N HIS A 15 -0.37 -16.13 -14.48
CA HIS A 15 1.06 -16.21 -14.18
C HIS A 15 1.55 -17.65 -14.37
N ARG A 16 2.64 -17.81 -15.12
CA ARG A 16 3.26 -19.13 -15.35
C ARG A 16 4.34 -19.33 -14.30
N GLU A 17 4.05 -20.12 -13.27
CA GLU A 17 4.90 -20.40 -12.09
C GLU A 17 6.37 -20.73 -12.42
N LYS A 18 6.62 -21.34 -13.59
CA LYS A 18 7.98 -21.73 -14.04
C LYS A 18 8.73 -20.65 -14.82
N ARG A 19 8.17 -19.46 -15.02
CA ARG A 19 8.89 -18.35 -15.65
C ARG A 19 9.80 -17.71 -14.61
N ALA A 20 11.05 -17.43 -15.02
CA ALA A 20 12.09 -16.94 -14.12
C ALA A 20 11.67 -15.72 -13.28
N ASN A 21 10.92 -14.78 -13.87
CA ASN A 21 10.41 -13.61 -13.16
C ASN A 21 9.37 -13.96 -12.08
N VAL A 22 8.51 -14.95 -12.33
CA VAL A 22 7.52 -15.42 -11.34
C VAL A 22 8.22 -16.15 -10.20
N THR A 23 9.10 -17.10 -10.54
CA THR A 23 9.88 -17.85 -9.54
C THR A 23 10.75 -16.94 -8.68
N TYR A 24 11.38 -15.92 -9.26
CA TYR A 24 12.14 -14.92 -8.50
C TYR A 24 11.23 -14.21 -7.49
N MET A 25 10.08 -13.68 -7.96
CA MET A 25 9.18 -12.92 -7.11
C MET A 25 8.55 -13.77 -6.00
N GLU A 26 8.20 -15.03 -6.25
CA GLU A 26 7.71 -15.97 -5.22
C GLU A 26 8.71 -16.20 -4.09
N ASN A 27 10.01 -16.20 -4.42
CA ASN A 27 11.08 -16.39 -3.43
C ASN A 27 11.58 -15.07 -2.82
N ASN A 28 11.15 -13.93 -3.37
CA ASN A 28 11.58 -12.62 -2.92
C ASN A 28 10.94 -12.29 -1.56
N ARG A 29 11.78 -11.91 -0.59
CA ARG A 29 11.38 -11.49 0.77
C ARG A 29 11.59 -10.00 1.00
N ASP A 30 12.20 -9.32 0.04
CA ASP A 30 12.51 -7.90 0.08
C ASP A 30 11.36 -7.12 -0.56
N ILE A 31 10.17 -7.30 0.01
CA ILE A 31 8.96 -6.58 -0.35
C ILE A 31 8.38 -5.96 0.92
N SER A 32 8.38 -4.63 0.98
CA SER A 32 7.82 -3.87 2.10
C SER A 32 6.82 -2.83 1.62
N VAL A 33 5.82 -2.59 2.46
CA VAL A 33 4.79 -1.58 2.26
C VAL A 33 4.69 -0.77 3.54
N ARG A 34 4.95 0.54 3.44
CA ARG A 34 4.65 1.47 4.52
C ARG A 34 3.22 1.95 4.38
N LEU A 35 2.43 1.72 5.41
CA LEU A 35 1.03 2.10 5.50
C LEU A 35 0.88 3.25 6.49
N ALA A 36 0.21 4.32 6.07
CA ALA A 36 -0.15 5.44 6.94
C ALA A 36 -1.63 5.36 7.32
N GLN A 37 -1.96 5.61 8.60
CA GLN A 37 -3.35 5.67 9.04
C GLN A 37 -4.03 6.92 8.48
N VAL A 38 -5.23 6.76 7.92
CA VAL A 38 -6.04 7.90 7.49
C VAL A 38 -6.68 8.57 8.72
N PRO A 39 -6.49 9.88 8.95
CA PRO A 39 -7.02 10.55 10.14
C PRO A 39 -8.54 10.41 10.26
N GLY A 40 -9.00 9.93 11.42
CA GLY A 40 -10.43 9.74 11.68
C GLY A 40 -11.03 8.49 11.03
N GLN A 41 -10.23 7.66 10.38
CA GLN A 41 -10.67 6.40 9.76
C GLN A 41 -9.99 5.19 10.39
N SER A 42 -10.65 4.04 10.29
CA SER A 42 -10.15 2.75 10.81
C SER A 42 -9.20 2.02 9.86
N TYR A 43 -8.91 2.58 8.68
CA TYR A 43 -8.09 1.95 7.66
C TYR A 43 -6.80 2.72 7.38
N PHE A 44 -5.87 2.04 6.72
CA PHE A 44 -4.56 2.56 6.34
C PHE A 44 -4.42 2.58 4.82
N VAL A 45 -3.53 3.44 4.33
CA VAL A 45 -3.22 3.57 2.91
C VAL A 45 -1.71 3.48 2.65
N PRO A 46 -1.28 2.87 1.54
CA PRO A 46 0.13 2.76 1.21
C PRO A 46 0.70 4.11 0.81
N VAL A 47 1.85 4.46 1.41
CA VAL A 47 2.58 5.70 1.13
C VAL A 47 3.96 5.45 0.50
N ASP A 48 4.56 4.29 0.76
CA ASP A 48 5.83 3.84 0.19
C ASP A 48 5.79 2.33 0.00
N ILE A 49 6.25 1.83 -1.15
CA ILE A 49 6.41 0.41 -1.44
C ILE A 49 7.81 0.20 -2.00
N GLN A 50 8.53 -0.77 -1.46
CA GLN A 50 9.84 -1.18 -1.97
C GLN A 50 9.80 -2.65 -2.35
N ILE A 51 10.31 -2.95 -3.55
CA ILE A 51 10.30 -4.28 -4.13
C ILE A 51 11.64 -4.53 -4.77
N ALA A 52 12.40 -5.51 -4.29
CA ALA A 52 13.52 -6.03 -5.07
C ALA A 52 12.98 -6.73 -6.33
N THR A 53 13.52 -6.42 -7.50
CA THR A 53 13.17 -7.09 -8.76
C THR A 53 14.44 -7.63 -9.41
N MET A 54 14.30 -8.50 -10.41
CA MET A 54 15.46 -9.03 -11.14
C MET A 54 16.33 -7.95 -11.81
N ILE A 55 15.76 -6.77 -12.10
CA ILE A 55 16.45 -5.67 -12.78
C ILE A 55 17.05 -4.68 -11.77
N GLY A 56 16.56 -4.68 -10.53
CA GLY A 56 16.93 -3.74 -9.48
C GLY A 56 15.78 -3.45 -8.53
N ASN A 57 15.93 -2.44 -7.68
CA ASN A 57 14.92 -2.11 -6.68
C ASN A 57 13.88 -1.16 -7.26
N LEU A 58 12.62 -1.57 -7.25
CA LEU A 58 11.47 -0.73 -7.56
C LEU A 58 11.00 -0.04 -6.29
N ARG A 59 10.90 1.29 -6.32
CA ARG A 59 10.28 2.10 -5.29
C ARG A 59 9.05 2.80 -5.85
N ILE A 60 7.91 2.67 -5.17
CA ILE A 60 6.66 3.35 -5.50
C ILE A 60 6.32 4.26 -4.33
N GLU A 61 6.25 5.56 -4.58
CA GLU A 61 5.99 6.57 -3.56
C GLU A 61 4.72 7.34 -3.90
N ALA A 62 3.81 7.45 -2.92
CA ALA A 62 2.62 8.25 -3.08
C ALA A 62 2.99 9.74 -3.02
N THR A 63 2.80 10.46 -4.13
CA THR A 63 3.07 11.90 -4.20
C THR A 63 1.88 12.74 -3.74
N LYS A 64 0.66 12.22 -3.91
CA LYS A 64 -0.58 12.82 -3.44
C LYS A 64 -1.63 11.73 -3.20
N ILE A 65 -2.39 11.86 -2.13
CA ILE A 65 -3.53 10.98 -1.85
C ILE A 65 -4.73 11.86 -1.50
N GLU A 66 -5.83 11.68 -2.21
CA GLU A 66 -7.05 12.49 -2.11
C GLU A 66 -8.25 11.63 -1.68
N GLY A 67 -9.36 12.27 -1.31
CA GLY A 67 -10.60 11.59 -0.93
C GLY A 67 -10.70 11.17 0.54
N PHE A 68 -9.85 11.71 1.42
CA PHE A 68 -9.92 11.47 2.87
C PHE A 68 -10.48 12.66 3.65
N GLU A 69 -11.48 13.33 3.09
CA GLU A 69 -12.14 14.42 3.78
C GLU A 69 -12.81 13.88 5.05
N LYS A 70 -12.51 14.48 6.20
CA LYS A 70 -13.34 14.28 7.38
C LYS A 70 -14.75 14.77 7.04
N PRO A 71 -15.82 14.05 7.43
CA PRO A 71 -17.12 14.67 7.45
C PRO A 71 -17.01 15.96 8.26
N SER A 72 -17.42 17.08 7.67
CA SER A 72 -17.40 18.38 8.34
C SER A 72 -18.25 18.30 9.59
N ASP A 73 -17.70 18.66 10.75
CA ASP A 73 -18.44 18.93 11.99
C ASP A 73 -19.29 20.21 11.81
N THR A 74 -20.27 20.17 10.91
CA THR A 74 -21.22 21.26 10.67
C THR A 74 -22.62 20.66 10.60
N ALA A 75 -23.01 20.03 11.71
CA ALA A 75 -24.40 19.71 12.02
C ALA A 75 -24.67 19.98 13.51
N THR A 76 -24.42 21.20 13.95
CA THR A 76 -25.14 21.80 15.08
C THR A 76 -25.35 23.27 14.73
N ALA A 77 -26.21 23.51 13.75
CA ALA A 77 -26.87 24.80 13.63
C ALA A 77 -27.93 24.85 14.73
N GLU A 78 -27.52 25.43 15.84
CA GLU A 78 -28.33 26.18 16.78
C GLU A 78 -29.37 27.05 16.04
N THR A 79 -30.67 26.92 16.35
CA THR A 79 -31.64 28.04 16.44
C THR A 79 -32.98 27.55 17.05
N PRO A 80 -33.85 28.47 17.52
CA PRO A 80 -33.98 29.01 18.87
C PRO A 80 -35.13 28.38 19.70
#